data_AF-A0A399RCL1-F1
#
_entry.id   AF-A0A399RCL1-F1
#
_cell.length_a   1.000
_cell.length_b   1.000
_cell.length_c   1.000
_cell.angle_alpha   90.00
_cell.angle_beta   90.00
_cell.angle_gamma   90.00
#
_symmetry.space_group_name_H-M   'P 1'
#
loop_
_entity.id
_entity.type
_entity.pdbx_description
1 polymer ?
#
loop_
_entity_poly.entity_id
_entity_poly.type
_entity_poly.pdbx_seq_one_letter_code
_entity_poly.pdbx_strand_id
1 'polypeptide(L)'
;MSKPKPSPTDAPKEKDPLHERLNIYQWSIIAIALWLVFGLVPIALMQLFRLEDLAATRVSQYGAMFGAASAFFSGFALIGIMLTNSAQKKALELQKQELEEVADNQRKALNLQIILAFMDDIAADEFRQASGVLFEYERAGALGRYGVLRHKTDRTPEEEAEYQRFDSARRRFVHVFHKMKRLHAGGAVDLSTVRTVFSPDLVWTLLLLDEPMEEAIRANYSHDTFVFFQELYEPEEILGQWPRTPGNPLPTRLKGTAFDPDTSTQ
;
A
#
# COMPACT_ATOMS: atom_id res chain seq x y z
N MET A 1 -15.18 -24.92 15.93
CA MET A 1 -14.07 -25.80 16.30
C MET A 1 -12.93 -25.58 15.33
N SER A 2 -12.04 -24.65 15.68
CA SER A 2 -10.91 -24.18 14.88
C SER A 2 -9.65 -24.92 15.31
N LYS A 3 -8.94 -25.54 14.35
CA LYS A 3 -7.64 -26.19 14.58
C LYS A 3 -6.64 -25.16 15.13
N PRO A 4 -5.83 -25.49 16.15
CA PRO A 4 -4.84 -24.57 16.69
C PRO A 4 -3.66 -24.43 15.71
N LYS A 5 -3.18 -23.18 15.55
CA LYS A 5 -1.92 -22.86 14.86
C LYS A 5 -0.74 -23.52 15.59
N PRO A 6 0.24 -24.11 14.88
CA PRO A 6 1.46 -24.59 15.52
C PRO A 6 2.39 -23.43 15.93
N SER A 7 2.96 -23.56 17.12
CA SER A 7 3.98 -22.73 17.76
C SER A 7 5.32 -22.84 17.00
N PRO A 8 6.18 -21.80 16.99
CA PRO A 8 7.39 -21.76 16.17
C PRO A 8 8.51 -22.52 16.86
N THR A 9 8.54 -23.85 16.74
CA THR A 9 9.68 -24.63 17.27
C THR A 9 9.98 -25.92 16.53
N ASP A 10 9.50 -26.09 15.29
CA ASP A 10 9.85 -27.25 14.46
C ASP A 10 10.05 -26.82 12.99
N ALA A 11 11.03 -25.96 12.74
CA ALA A 11 11.66 -25.89 11.42
C ALA A 11 12.78 -26.93 11.40
N PRO A 12 12.87 -27.81 10.38
CA PRO A 12 14.07 -28.63 10.23
C PRO A 12 15.23 -27.64 10.13
N LYS A 13 16.21 -27.75 11.04
CA LYS A 13 17.46 -26.98 10.98
C LYS A 13 18.05 -27.22 9.60
N GLU A 14 17.82 -26.27 8.70
CA GLU A 14 18.50 -26.16 7.43
C GLU A 14 19.98 -26.17 7.77
N LYS A 15 20.67 -27.23 7.34
CA LYS A 15 22.05 -27.48 7.69
C LYS A 15 22.85 -26.27 7.20
N ASP A 16 23.35 -25.49 8.16
CA ASP A 16 24.33 -24.42 7.94
C ASP A 16 25.36 -24.85 6.88
N PRO A 17 25.70 -24.01 5.90
CA PRO A 17 26.61 -24.35 4.81
C PRO A 17 28.07 -24.27 5.30
N LEU A 18 28.38 -24.86 6.45
CA LEU A 18 29.75 -24.96 6.96
C LEU A 18 30.58 -25.94 6.12
N HIS A 19 29.92 -26.91 5.49
CA HIS A 19 30.57 -27.89 4.61
C HIS A 19 31.00 -27.30 3.25
N GLU A 20 30.47 -26.14 2.87
CA GLU A 20 30.77 -25.51 1.57
C GLU A 20 31.96 -24.54 1.67
N ARG A 21 32.17 -23.91 2.84
CA ARG A 21 33.32 -23.04 3.09
C ARG A 21 34.65 -23.80 3.24
N LEU A 22 34.60 -25.06 3.70
CA LEU A 22 35.81 -25.91 3.79
C LEU A 22 36.36 -26.32 2.42
N ASN A 23 35.49 -26.36 1.40
CA ASN A 23 35.87 -26.81 0.06
C ASN A 23 36.77 -25.78 -0.64
N ILE A 24 36.43 -24.49 -0.53
CA ILE A 24 37.19 -23.41 -1.19
C ILE A 24 38.64 -23.38 -0.74
N TYR A 25 38.94 -23.47 0.56
CA TYR A 25 40.33 -23.47 1.05
C TYR A 25 41.14 -24.68 0.56
N GLN A 26 40.53 -25.86 0.50
CA GLN A 26 41.19 -27.06 -0.02
C GLN A 26 41.47 -26.95 -1.52
N TRP A 27 40.52 -26.45 -2.31
CA TRP A 27 40.71 -26.16 -3.74
C TRP A 27 41.77 -25.08 -3.99
N SER A 28 41.84 -24.04 -3.14
CA SER A 28 42.89 -23.01 -3.20
C SER A 28 44.28 -23.60 -2.97
N ILE A 29 44.43 -24.47 -1.96
CA ILE A 29 45.71 -25.12 -1.66
C ILE A 29 46.12 -26.04 -2.81
N ILE A 30 45.18 -26.81 -3.38
CA ILE A 30 45.44 -27.66 -4.54
C ILE A 30 45.84 -26.82 -5.75
N ALA A 31 45.15 -25.70 -6.02
CA ALA A 31 45.49 -24.80 -7.13
C ALA A 31 46.88 -24.18 -6.97
N ILE A 32 47.23 -23.72 -5.77
CA ILE A 32 48.57 -23.19 -5.46
C ILE A 32 49.64 -24.27 -5.59
N ALA A 33 49.37 -25.48 -5.11
CA ALA A 33 50.29 -26.62 -5.25
C ALA A 33 50.47 -27.01 -6.72
N LEU A 34 49.40 -27.03 -7.51
CA LEU A 34 49.45 -27.33 -8.94
C LEU A 34 50.21 -26.25 -9.70
N TRP A 35 50.02 -24.98 -9.35
CA TRP A 35 50.77 -23.85 -9.90
C TRP A 35 52.27 -23.93 -9.55
N LEU A 36 52.61 -24.24 -8.29
CA LEU A 36 54.00 -24.46 -7.85
C LEU A 36 54.66 -25.63 -8.59
N VAL A 37 53.95 -26.75 -8.75
CA VAL A 37 54.46 -27.93 -9.46
C VAL A 37 54.69 -27.61 -10.94
N PHE A 38 53.73 -26.99 -11.62
CA PHE A 38 53.92 -26.61 -13.03
C PHE A 38 54.98 -25.51 -13.23
N GLY A 39 55.16 -24.60 -12.26
CA GLY A 39 56.18 -23.54 -12.33
C GLY A 39 57.60 -23.99 -11.99
N LEU A 40 57.79 -24.81 -10.94
CA LEU A 40 59.10 -25.19 -10.42
C LEU A 40 59.69 -26.44 -11.09
N VAL A 41 58.87 -27.41 -11.48
CA VAL A 41 59.36 -28.68 -12.07
C VAL A 41 60.17 -28.45 -13.36
N PRO A 42 59.79 -27.56 -14.29
CA PRO A 42 60.59 -27.29 -15.48
C PRO A 42 61.94 -26.63 -15.17
N ILE A 43 61.98 -25.72 -14.19
CA ILE A 43 63.19 -25.03 -13.74
C ILE A 43 64.17 -26.03 -13.11
N ALA A 44 63.66 -26.91 -12.25
CA ALA A 44 64.44 -27.97 -11.62
C ALA A 44 64.97 -28.98 -12.66
N LEU A 45 64.15 -29.37 -13.64
CA LEU A 45 64.57 -30.27 -14.72
C LEU A 45 65.64 -29.65 -15.63
N MET A 46 65.61 -28.33 -15.89
CA MET A 46 66.68 -27.64 -16.63
C MET A 46 68.01 -27.64 -15.87
N GLN A 47 67.99 -27.43 -14.55
CA GLN A 47 69.21 -27.40 -13.73
C GLN A 47 69.82 -28.79 -13.51
N LEU A 48 69.00 -29.84 -13.35
CA LEU A 48 69.50 -31.18 -13.00
C LEU A 48 70.19 -31.91 -14.17
N PHE A 49 69.80 -31.63 -15.41
CA PHE A 49 70.27 -32.41 -16.57
C PHE A 49 71.41 -31.76 -17.39
N ARG A 50 71.86 -30.52 -17.10
CA ARG A 50 72.94 -29.80 -17.86
C ARG A 50 72.86 -30.03 -19.38
N LEU A 51 71.68 -29.82 -19.96
CA LEU A 51 71.40 -30.06 -21.37
C LEU A 51 71.46 -28.72 -22.14
N GLU A 52 72.66 -28.25 -22.45
CA GLU A 52 72.84 -26.99 -23.21
C GLU A 52 72.51 -27.13 -24.71
N ASP A 53 72.51 -28.33 -25.28
CA ASP A 53 72.42 -28.52 -26.76
C ASP A 53 71.10 -29.14 -27.30
N LEU A 54 70.12 -29.41 -26.43
CA LEU A 54 68.78 -29.91 -26.80
C LEU A 54 67.65 -28.91 -26.48
N ALA A 55 68.03 -27.66 -26.17
CA ALA A 55 67.15 -26.65 -25.60
C ALA A 55 66.01 -26.23 -26.54
N ALA A 56 66.25 -26.10 -27.85
CA ALA A 56 65.24 -25.55 -28.77
C ALA A 56 63.98 -26.43 -28.92
N THR A 57 64.14 -27.75 -29.04
CA THR A 57 63.01 -28.68 -29.29
C THR A 57 62.20 -28.97 -28.03
N ARG A 58 62.84 -28.98 -26.85
CA ARG A 58 62.12 -29.17 -25.57
C ARG A 58 61.51 -27.89 -25.02
N VAL A 59 62.13 -26.72 -25.22
CA VAL A 59 61.53 -25.42 -24.84
C VAL A 59 60.22 -25.19 -25.58
N SER A 60 60.09 -25.65 -26.84
CA SER A 60 58.82 -25.67 -27.57
C SER A 60 57.75 -26.56 -26.90
N GLN A 61 58.11 -27.76 -26.43
CA GLN A 61 57.18 -28.66 -25.73
C GLN A 61 56.76 -28.12 -24.35
N TYR A 62 57.69 -27.53 -23.58
CA TYR A 62 57.35 -26.85 -22.33
C TYR A 62 56.46 -25.63 -22.57
N GLY A 63 56.74 -24.82 -23.59
CA GLY A 63 55.90 -23.69 -23.99
C GLY A 63 54.48 -24.13 -24.40
N ALA A 64 54.34 -25.27 -25.08
CA ALA A 64 53.04 -25.85 -25.41
C ALA A 64 52.27 -26.36 -24.17
N MET A 65 52.94 -26.96 -23.20
CA MET A 65 52.33 -27.39 -21.93
C MET A 65 51.89 -26.20 -21.06
N PHE A 66 52.68 -25.12 -21.02
CA PHE A 66 52.28 -23.87 -20.35
C PHE A 66 51.13 -23.16 -21.09
N GLY A 67 51.08 -23.21 -22.42
CA GLY A 67 49.94 -22.73 -23.21
C GLY A 67 48.67 -23.52 -22.91
N ALA A 68 48.75 -24.85 -22.84
CA ALA A 68 47.62 -25.71 -22.47
C ALA A 68 47.14 -25.47 -21.02
N ALA A 69 48.07 -25.35 -20.07
CA ALA A 69 47.75 -25.01 -18.68
C ALA A 69 47.12 -23.62 -18.55
N SER A 70 47.66 -22.61 -19.26
CA SER A 70 47.10 -21.26 -19.29
C SER A 70 45.69 -21.22 -19.86
N ALA A 71 45.42 -21.95 -20.94
CA ALA A 71 44.07 -22.10 -21.49
C ALA A 71 43.10 -22.79 -20.52
N PHE A 72 43.58 -23.81 -19.79
CA PHE A 72 42.79 -24.50 -18.76
C PHE A 72 42.41 -23.57 -17.59
N PHE A 73 43.36 -22.81 -17.03
CA PHE A 73 43.08 -21.84 -15.97
C PHE A 73 42.18 -20.69 -16.45
N SER A 74 42.30 -20.26 -17.70
CA SER A 74 41.40 -19.27 -18.31
C SER A 74 39.95 -19.77 -18.40
N GLY A 75 39.75 -21.05 -18.74
CA GLY A 75 38.42 -21.68 -18.76
C GLY A 75 37.78 -21.76 -17.37
N PHE A 76 38.54 -22.13 -16.33
CA PHE A 76 38.05 -22.11 -14.95
C PHE A 76 37.73 -20.71 -14.44
N ALA A 77 38.54 -19.72 -14.79
CA ALA A 77 38.26 -18.32 -14.47
C ALA A 77 36.95 -17.84 -15.11
N LEU A 78 36.69 -18.22 -16.36
CA LEU A 78 35.43 -17.92 -17.05
C LEU A 78 34.22 -18.56 -16.37
N ILE A 79 34.33 -19.84 -15.97
CA ILE A 79 33.28 -20.53 -15.22
C ILE A 79 33.03 -19.84 -13.87
N GLY A 80 34.10 -19.43 -13.18
CA GLY A 80 34.00 -18.66 -11.93
C GLY A 80 33.25 -17.33 -12.11
N ILE A 81 33.55 -16.58 -13.18
CA ILE A 81 32.85 -15.34 -13.51
C ILE A 81 31.38 -15.61 -13.85
N MET A 82 31.09 -16.67 -14.62
CA MET A 82 29.71 -17.06 -14.96
C MET A 82 28.90 -17.43 -13.72
N LEU A 83 29.46 -18.23 -12.81
CA LEU A 83 28.82 -18.60 -11.54
C LEU A 83 28.57 -17.36 -10.67
N THR A 84 29.57 -16.47 -10.59
CA THR A 84 29.44 -15.23 -9.82
C THR A 84 28.35 -14.32 -10.40
N ASN A 85 28.29 -14.17 -11.72
CA ASN A 85 27.23 -13.41 -12.39
C ASN A 85 25.84 -14.04 -12.18
N SER A 86 25.73 -15.37 -12.25
CA SER A 86 24.48 -16.07 -11.96
C SER A 86 24.04 -15.89 -10.50
N ALA A 87 24.97 -15.94 -9.54
CA ALA A 87 24.68 -15.70 -8.13
C ALA A 87 24.25 -14.24 -7.89
N GLN A 88 24.92 -13.27 -8.52
CA GLN A 88 24.55 -11.85 -8.46
C GLN A 88 23.16 -11.60 -9.07
N LYS A 89 22.83 -12.21 -10.21
CA LYS A 89 21.49 -12.13 -10.81
C LYS A 89 20.42 -12.68 -9.89
N LYS A 90 20.64 -13.85 -9.30
CA LYS A 90 19.70 -14.46 -8.36
C LYS A 90 19.51 -13.60 -7.10
N ALA A 91 20.59 -13.02 -6.57
CA ALA A 91 20.52 -12.10 -5.44
C ALA A 91 19.72 -10.83 -5.79
N LEU A 92 19.90 -10.30 -7.01
CA LEU A 92 19.14 -9.14 -7.48
C LEU A 92 17.64 -9.46 -7.66
N GLU A 93 17.30 -10.64 -8.17
CA GLU A 93 15.91 -11.09 -8.29
C GLU A 93 15.23 -11.21 -6.92
N LEU A 94 15.90 -11.82 -5.95
CA LEU A 94 15.42 -11.90 -4.56
C LEU A 94 15.23 -10.50 -3.95
N GLN A 95 16.20 -9.60 -4.13
CA GLN A 95 16.07 -8.22 -3.63
C GLN A 95 14.87 -7.49 -4.24
N LYS A 96 14.56 -7.71 -5.53
CA LYS A 96 13.37 -7.12 -6.16
C LYS A 96 12.09 -7.66 -5.54
N GLN A 97 12.01 -8.96 -5.30
CA GLN A 97 10.86 -9.60 -4.66
C GLN A 97 10.65 -9.09 -3.23
N GLU A 98 11.73 -9.02 -2.43
CA GLU A 98 11.67 -8.47 -1.07
C GLU A 98 11.23 -7.01 -1.08
N LEU A 99 11.71 -6.20 -2.02
CA LEU A 99 11.32 -4.80 -2.14
C LEU A 99 9.83 -4.66 -2.51
N GLU A 100 9.32 -5.50 -3.41
CA GLU A 100 7.90 -5.54 -3.76
C GLU A 100 7.03 -5.93 -2.55
N GLU A 101 7.43 -6.96 -1.81
CA GLU A 101 6.72 -7.40 -0.60
C GLU A 101 6.75 -6.33 0.50
N VAL A 102 7.90 -5.67 0.72
CA VAL A 102 8.03 -4.56 1.67
C VAL A 102 7.16 -3.37 1.25
N ALA A 103 7.15 -3.02 -0.04
CA ALA A 103 6.31 -1.94 -0.55
C ALA A 103 4.81 -2.24 -0.37
N ASP A 104 4.38 -3.48 -0.63
CA ASP A 104 3.00 -3.92 -0.41
C ASP A 104 2.63 -3.91 1.08
N ASN A 105 3.50 -4.43 1.96
CA ASN A 105 3.31 -4.39 3.40
C ASN A 105 3.27 -2.96 3.95
N GLN A 106 4.12 -2.06 3.45
CA GLN A 106 4.08 -0.64 3.80
C GLN A 106 2.78 0.02 3.36
N ARG A 107 2.30 -0.27 2.14
CA ARG A 107 1.02 0.25 1.64
C ARG A 107 -0.16 -0.22 2.49
N LYS A 108 -0.19 -1.50 2.86
CA LYS A 108 -1.22 -2.06 3.76
C LYS A 108 -1.18 -1.40 5.14
N ALA A 109 0.02 -1.22 5.70
CA ALA A 109 0.20 -0.56 6.99
C ALA A 109 -0.26 0.90 6.95
N LEU A 110 0.07 1.63 5.88
CA LEU A 110 -0.39 3.01 5.67
C LEU A 110 -1.92 3.07 5.57
N ASN A 111 -2.54 2.20 4.78
CA ASN A 111 -4.00 2.13 4.67
C ASN A 111 -4.66 1.87 6.04
N LEU A 112 -4.12 0.93 6.83
CA LEU A 112 -4.62 0.65 8.18
C LEU A 112 -4.49 1.85 9.11
N GLN A 113 -3.36 2.57 9.09
CA GLN A 113 -3.19 3.79 9.89
C GLN A 113 -4.20 4.86 9.50
N ILE A 114 -4.46 5.03 8.21
CA ILE A 114 -5.48 5.97 7.72
C ILE A 114 -6.86 5.54 8.21
N ILE A 115 -7.24 4.28 8.00
CA ILE A 115 -8.53 3.74 8.46
C ILE A 115 -8.71 3.97 9.96
N LEU A 116 -7.72 3.61 10.78
CA LEU A 116 -7.79 3.77 12.23
C LEU A 116 -7.97 5.22 12.63
N ALA A 117 -7.23 6.16 12.03
CA ALA A 117 -7.39 7.58 12.31
C ALA A 117 -8.81 8.09 11.99
N PHE A 118 -9.44 7.59 10.93
CA PHE A 118 -10.83 7.94 10.60
C PHE A 118 -11.84 7.25 11.51
N MET A 119 -11.59 6.00 11.90
CA MET A 119 -12.44 5.32 12.88
C MET A 119 -12.39 6.05 14.23
N ASP A 120 -11.22 6.55 14.64
CA ASP A 120 -11.07 7.36 15.83
C ASP A 120 -11.80 8.71 15.69
N ASP A 121 -11.66 9.41 14.55
CA ASP A 121 -12.37 10.66 14.26
C ASP A 121 -13.90 10.46 14.30
N ILE A 122 -14.42 9.35 13.76
CA ILE A 122 -15.86 9.01 13.74
C ILE A 122 -16.34 8.56 15.13
N ALA A 123 -15.50 7.82 15.87
CA ALA A 123 -15.80 7.35 17.21
C ALA A 123 -15.72 8.46 18.26
N ALA A 124 -15.05 9.58 17.95
CA ALA A 124 -14.92 10.73 18.83
C ALA A 124 -16.29 11.24 19.33
N ASP A 125 -16.32 11.69 20.59
CA ASP A 125 -17.54 12.20 21.22
C ASP A 125 -18.09 13.40 20.44
N GLU A 126 -17.23 14.24 19.88
CA GLU A 126 -17.59 15.41 19.10
C GLU A 126 -18.32 15.04 17.80
N PHE A 127 -17.87 13.99 17.11
CA PHE A 127 -18.52 13.51 15.89
C PHE A 127 -19.86 12.85 16.22
N ARG A 128 -19.93 12.07 17.31
CA ARG A 128 -21.19 11.49 17.79
C ARG A 128 -22.20 12.55 18.20
N GLN A 129 -21.77 13.60 18.92
CA GLN A 129 -22.63 14.73 19.29
C GLN A 129 -23.10 15.50 18.07
N ALA A 130 -22.21 15.80 17.13
CA ALA A 130 -22.57 16.46 15.87
C ALA A 130 -23.60 15.66 15.08
N SER A 131 -23.36 14.36 14.90
CA SER A 131 -24.30 13.44 14.24
C SER A 131 -25.65 13.41 14.96
N GLY A 132 -25.64 13.35 16.30
CA GLY A 132 -26.84 13.38 17.13
C GLY A 132 -27.68 14.65 16.89
N VAL A 133 -27.03 15.82 16.86
CA VAL A 133 -27.70 17.08 16.52
C VAL A 133 -28.31 17.02 15.12
N LEU A 134 -27.57 16.52 14.13
CA LEU A 134 -28.09 16.41 12.76
C LEU A 134 -29.33 15.50 12.70
N PHE A 135 -29.30 14.34 13.36
CA PHE A 135 -30.45 13.42 13.43
C PHE A 135 -31.63 13.98 14.22
N GLU A 136 -31.40 14.72 15.30
CA GLU A 136 -32.48 15.39 16.05
C GLU A 136 -33.27 16.35 15.15
N TYR A 137 -32.56 17.12 14.33
CA TYR A 137 -33.18 18.10 13.42
C TYR A 137 -33.87 17.44 12.22
N GLU A 138 -33.28 16.36 11.70
CA GLU A 138 -33.91 15.54 10.66
C GLU A 138 -35.24 14.98 11.14
N ARG A 139 -35.27 14.38 12.34
CA ARG A 139 -36.50 13.87 12.97
C ARG A 139 -37.53 14.94 13.29
N ALA A 140 -37.10 16.18 13.50
CA ALA A 140 -37.99 17.31 13.73
C ALA A 140 -38.57 17.90 12.43
N GLY A 141 -38.13 17.42 11.25
CA GLY A 141 -38.49 18.04 9.96
C GLY A 141 -37.96 19.46 9.81
N ALA A 142 -36.89 19.81 10.55
CA ALA A 142 -36.42 21.18 10.71
C ALA A 142 -35.25 21.54 9.78
N LEU A 143 -34.92 20.71 8.78
CA LEU A 143 -33.78 20.99 7.87
C LEU A 143 -33.96 22.30 7.10
N GLY A 144 -35.18 22.61 6.66
CA GLY A 144 -35.48 23.90 6.00
C GLY A 144 -35.26 25.12 6.92
N ARG A 145 -35.34 24.94 8.25
CA ARG A 145 -35.11 26.00 9.24
C ARG A 145 -33.67 26.50 9.21
N TYR A 146 -32.70 25.64 8.87
CA TYR A 146 -31.30 26.05 8.73
C TYR A 146 -31.13 27.16 7.68
N GLY A 147 -31.71 26.97 6.49
CA GLY A 147 -31.64 27.97 5.42
C GLY A 147 -32.31 29.29 5.82
N VAL A 148 -33.46 29.22 6.52
CA VAL A 148 -34.14 30.40 7.05
C VAL A 148 -33.23 31.15 8.04
N LEU A 149 -32.67 30.45 9.02
CA LEU A 149 -31.77 31.04 10.02
C LEU A 149 -30.49 31.61 9.38
N ARG A 150 -29.94 30.93 8.36
CA ARG A 150 -28.73 31.35 7.65
C ARG A 150 -28.88 32.71 6.96
N HIS A 151 -30.05 32.94 6.36
CA HIS A 151 -30.35 34.17 5.62
C HIS A 151 -31.00 35.26 6.46
N LYS A 152 -31.45 34.95 7.68
CA LYS A 152 -31.99 35.93 8.62
C LYS A 152 -30.86 36.81 9.18
N THR A 153 -30.94 38.12 8.93
CA THR A 153 -29.97 39.13 9.37
C THR A 153 -30.15 39.55 10.85
N ASP A 154 -31.36 39.44 11.38
CA ASP A 154 -31.79 39.90 12.71
C ASP A 154 -32.23 38.72 13.58
N ARG A 155 -31.30 37.79 13.83
CA ARG A 155 -31.54 36.64 14.70
C ARG A 155 -31.64 37.06 16.16
N THR A 156 -32.62 36.50 16.88
CA THR A 156 -32.64 36.58 18.34
C THR A 156 -31.45 35.80 18.92
N PRO A 157 -31.06 36.03 20.20
CA PRO A 157 -30.01 35.25 20.84
C PRO A 157 -30.26 33.73 20.81
N GLU A 158 -31.53 33.32 20.90
CA GLU A 158 -31.95 31.92 20.83
C GLU A 158 -31.76 31.33 19.42
N GLU A 159 -32.18 32.08 18.39
CA GLU A 159 -32.01 31.70 16.98
C GLU A 159 -30.54 31.66 16.56
N GLU A 160 -29.71 32.57 17.10
CA GLU A 160 -28.27 32.56 16.87
C GLU A 160 -27.64 31.31 17.50
N ALA A 161 -27.99 30.99 18.75
CA ALA A 161 -27.49 29.80 19.42
C ALA A 161 -27.92 28.52 18.69
N GLU A 162 -29.15 28.47 18.20
CA GLU A 162 -29.67 27.38 17.37
C GLU A 162 -28.87 27.22 16.08
N TYR A 163 -28.69 28.31 15.32
CA TYR A 163 -27.91 28.31 14.08
C TYR A 163 -26.46 27.86 14.33
N GLN A 164 -25.79 28.38 15.34
CA GLN A 164 -24.40 28.02 15.65
C GLN A 164 -24.27 26.55 16.07
N ARG A 165 -25.21 26.04 16.86
CA ARG A 165 -25.27 24.61 17.22
C ARG A 165 -25.37 23.76 15.96
N PHE A 166 -26.20 24.17 15.00
CA PHE A 166 -26.42 23.38 13.80
C PHE A 166 -25.29 23.49 12.77
N ASP A 167 -24.80 24.71 12.51
CA ASP A 167 -23.69 24.94 11.59
C ASP A 167 -22.39 24.29 12.09
N SER A 168 -22.15 24.30 13.40
CA SER A 168 -20.98 23.61 13.99
C SER A 168 -21.08 22.09 13.88
N ALA A 169 -22.26 21.51 14.10
CA ALA A 169 -22.50 20.07 13.93
C ALA A 169 -22.29 19.66 12.47
N ARG A 170 -22.92 20.38 11.54
CA ARG A 170 -22.76 20.21 10.09
C ARG A 170 -21.30 20.25 9.66
N ARG A 171 -20.57 21.31 10.03
CA ARG A 171 -19.14 21.44 9.69
C ARG A 171 -18.29 20.29 10.21
N ARG A 172 -18.51 19.84 11.45
CA ARG A 172 -17.78 18.70 12.04
C ARG A 172 -18.08 17.41 11.29
N PHE A 173 -19.35 17.20 10.93
CA PHE A 173 -19.80 16.02 10.21
C PHE A 173 -19.18 15.95 8.79
N VAL A 174 -19.41 16.97 7.95
CA VAL A 174 -18.93 17.00 6.56
C VAL A 174 -17.41 16.99 6.43
N HIS A 175 -16.70 17.50 7.44
CA HIS A 175 -15.24 17.60 7.39
C HIS A 175 -14.57 16.24 7.21
N VAL A 176 -15.10 15.19 7.85
CA VAL A 176 -14.56 13.82 7.77
C VAL A 176 -14.70 13.29 6.33
N PHE A 177 -15.83 13.55 5.67
CA PHE A 177 -16.05 13.18 4.27
C PHE A 177 -15.09 13.91 3.32
N HIS A 178 -14.93 15.24 3.49
CA HIS A 178 -13.98 16.01 2.68
C HIS A 178 -12.52 15.56 2.87
N LYS A 179 -12.14 15.15 4.09
CA LYS A 179 -10.81 14.62 4.39
C LYS A 179 -10.59 13.29 3.66
N MET A 180 -11.54 12.35 3.75
CA MET A 180 -11.43 11.06 3.07
C MET A 180 -11.38 11.19 1.54
N LYS A 181 -12.27 11.99 0.96
CA LYS A 181 -12.29 12.22 -0.49
C LYS A 181 -10.95 12.76 -0.99
N ARG A 182 -10.33 13.69 -0.25
CA ARG A 182 -9.00 14.24 -0.61
C ARG A 182 -7.91 13.18 -0.57
N LEU A 183 -7.94 12.27 0.39
CA LEU A 183 -7.00 11.15 0.47
C LEU A 183 -7.19 10.15 -0.67
N HIS A 184 -8.43 9.88 -1.05
CA HIS A 184 -8.72 9.06 -2.22
C HIS A 184 -8.24 9.72 -3.53
N ALA A 185 -8.56 11.00 -3.73
CA ALA A 185 -8.10 11.75 -4.91
C ALA A 185 -6.56 11.85 -4.99
N GLY A 186 -5.87 11.83 -3.85
CA GLY A 186 -4.41 11.77 -3.77
C GLY A 186 -3.81 10.37 -3.97
N GLY A 187 -4.62 9.33 -4.16
CA GLY A 187 -4.17 7.95 -4.34
C GLY A 187 -3.70 7.26 -3.06
N ALA A 188 -3.86 7.90 -1.89
CA ALA A 188 -3.48 7.34 -0.60
C ALA A 188 -4.45 6.27 -0.11
N VAL A 189 -5.70 6.29 -0.59
CA VAL A 189 -6.79 5.41 -0.15
C VAL A 189 -7.55 4.89 -1.36
N ASP A 190 -7.84 3.60 -1.39
CA ASP A 190 -8.67 2.99 -2.44
C ASP A 190 -10.18 3.06 -2.11
N LEU A 191 -11.02 2.83 -3.12
CA LEU A 191 -12.47 2.92 -2.96
C LEU A 191 -13.03 1.91 -1.94
N SER A 192 -12.42 0.71 -1.89
CA SER A 192 -12.77 -0.32 -0.90
C SER A 192 -12.54 0.14 0.53
N THR A 193 -11.46 0.87 0.78
CA THR A 193 -11.16 1.43 2.09
C THR A 193 -12.18 2.51 2.47
N VAL A 194 -12.55 3.38 1.52
CA VAL A 194 -13.60 4.39 1.74
C VAL A 194 -14.92 3.72 2.14
N ARG A 195 -15.35 2.68 1.42
CA ARG A 195 -16.57 1.91 1.71
C ARG A 195 -16.52 1.22 3.08
N THR A 196 -15.34 0.81 3.54
CA THR A 196 -15.16 0.18 4.86
C THR A 196 -15.38 1.19 6.00
N VAL A 197 -14.98 2.45 5.80
CA VAL A 197 -15.06 3.48 6.84
C VAL A 197 -16.45 4.11 6.91
N PHE A 198 -17.09 4.36 5.77
CA PHE A 198 -18.36 5.09 5.70
C PHE A 198 -19.50 4.16 5.36
N SER A 199 -20.35 3.86 6.35
CA SER A 199 -21.57 3.07 6.13
C SER A 199 -22.59 3.80 5.23
N PRO A 200 -23.53 3.07 4.61
CA PRO A 200 -24.65 3.66 3.89
C PRO A 200 -25.40 4.72 4.70
N ASP A 201 -25.61 4.51 6.01
CA ASP A 201 -26.29 5.45 6.92
C ASP A 201 -25.57 6.80 7.02
N LEU A 202 -24.24 6.77 7.06
CA LEU A 202 -23.43 7.99 7.12
C LEU A 202 -23.46 8.74 5.79
N VAL A 203 -23.39 8.00 4.67
CA VAL A 203 -23.53 8.58 3.33
C VAL A 203 -24.93 9.15 3.13
N TRP A 204 -25.95 8.45 3.59
CA TRP A 204 -27.32 8.97 3.58
C TRP A 204 -27.44 10.28 4.35
N THR A 205 -26.86 10.33 5.55
CA THR A 205 -26.87 11.53 6.38
C THR A 205 -26.17 12.70 5.67
N LEU A 206 -25.05 12.43 5.00
CA LEU A 206 -24.35 13.41 4.16
C LEU A 206 -25.25 13.93 3.02
N LEU A 207 -25.90 13.03 2.28
CA LEU A 207 -26.69 13.40 1.11
C LEU A 207 -28.00 14.10 1.48
N LEU A 208 -28.69 13.68 2.54
CA LEU A 208 -30.02 14.21 2.87
C LEU A 208 -30.03 15.35 3.87
N LEU A 209 -29.01 15.45 4.73
CA LEU A 209 -28.95 16.53 5.71
C LEU A 209 -27.92 17.55 5.29
N ASP A 210 -26.70 17.13 4.98
CA ASP A 210 -25.60 18.07 4.76
C ASP A 210 -25.65 18.73 3.36
N GLU A 211 -25.95 17.98 2.29
CA GLU A 211 -26.04 18.53 0.93
C GLU A 211 -27.07 19.67 0.81
N PRO A 212 -28.32 19.55 1.31
CA PRO A 212 -29.28 20.66 1.29
C PRO A 212 -28.82 21.86 2.13
N MET A 213 -28.08 21.63 3.23
CA MET A 213 -27.54 22.72 4.04
C MET A 213 -26.41 23.46 3.31
N GLU A 214 -25.52 22.76 2.61
CA GLU A 214 -24.50 23.37 1.75
C GLU A 214 -25.13 24.18 0.61
N GLU A 215 -26.20 23.68 0.01
CA GLU A 215 -27.01 24.41 -0.99
C GLU A 215 -27.59 25.71 -0.42
N ALA A 216 -28.11 25.66 0.81
CA ALA A 216 -28.61 26.85 1.51
C ALA A 216 -27.52 27.87 1.85
N ILE A 217 -26.26 27.44 2.04
CA ILE A 217 -25.15 28.37 2.29
C ILE A 217 -24.76 29.11 1.01
N ARG A 218 -24.64 28.39 -0.11
CA ARG A 218 -24.14 28.93 -1.37
C ARG A 218 -24.76 28.19 -2.56
N ALA A 219 -25.33 28.93 -3.50
CA ALA A 219 -25.98 28.34 -4.68
C ALA A 219 -25.00 27.59 -5.62
N ASN A 220 -23.72 27.98 -5.65
CA ASN A 220 -22.70 27.42 -6.54
C ASN A 220 -21.65 26.59 -5.77
N TYR A 221 -22.07 25.77 -4.81
CA TYR A 221 -21.12 24.88 -4.11
C TYR A 221 -20.62 23.75 -5.00
N SER A 222 -19.48 23.17 -4.63
CA SER A 222 -18.98 21.96 -5.27
C SER A 222 -19.76 20.75 -4.75
N HIS A 223 -20.44 20.06 -5.66
CA HIS A 223 -21.14 18.81 -5.36
C HIS A 223 -20.21 17.60 -5.31
N ASP A 224 -18.94 17.75 -5.70
CA ASP A 224 -18.04 16.63 -5.96
C ASP A 224 -17.84 15.69 -4.76
N THR A 225 -18.00 16.18 -3.53
CA THR A 225 -17.95 15.30 -2.35
C THR A 225 -19.21 14.44 -2.27
N PHE A 226 -20.37 15.05 -2.45
CA PHE A 226 -21.67 14.36 -2.42
C PHE A 226 -21.79 13.34 -3.55
N VAL A 227 -21.39 13.72 -4.76
CA VAL A 227 -21.35 12.82 -5.92
C VAL A 227 -20.42 11.63 -5.65
N PHE A 228 -19.21 11.88 -5.15
CA PHE A 228 -18.25 10.82 -4.84
C PHE A 228 -18.81 9.80 -3.84
N PHE A 229 -19.45 10.25 -2.75
CA PHE A 229 -20.00 9.34 -1.75
C PHE A 229 -21.30 8.67 -2.21
N GLN A 230 -22.10 9.32 -3.06
CA GLN A 230 -23.27 8.70 -3.67
C GLN A 230 -22.89 7.53 -4.58
N GLU A 231 -21.81 7.66 -5.36
CA GLU A 231 -21.34 6.61 -6.28
C GLU A 231 -20.75 5.37 -5.56
N LEU A 232 -20.61 5.41 -4.23
CA LEU A 232 -20.10 4.27 -3.46
C LEU A 232 -21.10 3.12 -3.32
N TYR A 233 -22.39 3.42 -3.46
CA TYR A 233 -23.47 2.50 -3.11
C TYR A 233 -24.57 2.56 -4.14
N GLU A 234 -25.24 1.43 -4.34
CA GLU A 234 -26.47 1.41 -5.13
C GLU A 234 -27.59 2.17 -4.40
N PRO A 235 -28.55 2.77 -5.14
CA PRO A 235 -29.66 3.50 -4.52
C PRO A 235 -30.41 2.68 -3.48
N GLU A 236 -30.62 1.38 -3.70
CA GLU A 236 -31.31 0.48 -2.78
C GLU A 236 -30.55 0.27 -1.46
N GLU A 237 -29.22 0.29 -1.46
CA GLU A 237 -28.40 0.16 -0.26
C GLU A 237 -28.52 1.39 0.65
N ILE A 238 -28.73 2.55 0.03
CA ILE A 238 -28.92 3.83 0.71
C ILE A 238 -30.41 4.04 1.11
N LEU A 239 -31.33 3.77 0.18
CA LEU A 239 -32.78 3.99 0.32
C LEU A 239 -33.52 2.89 1.05
N GLY A 240 -33.00 1.66 1.12
CA GLY A 240 -33.63 0.54 1.85
C GLY A 240 -33.83 0.80 3.35
N GLN A 241 -33.36 1.95 3.84
CA GLN A 241 -33.52 2.44 5.21
C GLN A 241 -34.64 3.52 5.35
N TRP A 242 -35.46 3.71 4.32
CA TRP A 242 -36.55 4.69 4.25
C TRP A 242 -37.86 4.22 4.93
N PRO A 243 -38.67 5.11 5.57
CA PRO A 243 -38.38 6.45 6.09
C PRO A 243 -38.19 6.46 7.61
N ARG A 244 -37.53 7.50 8.16
CA ARG A 244 -37.76 7.91 9.56
C ARG A 244 -38.55 9.20 9.71
N THR A 245 -38.58 10.11 8.71
CA THR A 245 -39.38 11.34 8.83
C THR A 245 -39.82 11.94 7.47
N PRO A 246 -41.14 12.06 7.21
CA PRO A 246 -41.67 12.84 6.08
C PRO A 246 -41.41 14.35 6.25
N GLY A 247 -41.10 15.07 5.15
CA GLY A 247 -41.10 16.53 5.11
C GLY A 247 -39.74 17.22 4.97
N ASN A 248 -38.64 16.47 4.96
CA ASN A 248 -37.31 17.02 4.70
C ASN A 248 -37.06 17.24 3.20
N PRO A 249 -36.45 18.36 2.79
CA PRO A 249 -36.21 18.64 1.38
C PRO A 249 -35.11 17.71 0.83
N LEU A 250 -35.43 16.97 -0.23
CA LEU A 250 -34.43 16.26 -1.03
C LEU A 250 -33.53 17.30 -1.73
N PRO A 251 -32.20 17.09 -1.81
CA PRO A 251 -31.32 17.93 -2.62
C PRO A 251 -31.87 18.09 -4.03
N THR A 252 -31.77 19.29 -4.60
CA THR A 252 -32.29 19.58 -5.95
C THR A 252 -31.75 18.59 -6.99
N ARG A 253 -30.48 18.19 -6.83
CA ARG A 253 -29.78 17.23 -7.68
C ARG A 253 -30.33 15.80 -7.65
N LEU A 254 -30.92 15.39 -6.53
CA LEU A 254 -31.44 14.03 -6.35
C LEU A 254 -32.90 13.89 -6.78
N LYS A 255 -33.63 15.00 -6.97
CA LYS A 255 -35.03 14.99 -7.41
C LYS A 255 -35.15 14.37 -8.80
N GLY A 256 -36.07 13.41 -8.97
CA GLY A 256 -36.28 12.70 -10.23
C GLY A 256 -35.19 11.69 -10.59
N THR A 257 -34.25 11.40 -9.68
CA THR A 257 -33.21 10.37 -9.88
C THR A 257 -33.61 9.06 -9.21
N ALA A 258 -32.86 7.98 -9.42
CA ALA A 258 -33.07 6.70 -8.71
C ALA A 258 -32.94 6.82 -7.17
N PHE A 259 -32.38 7.93 -6.67
CA PHE A 259 -32.30 8.25 -5.25
C PHE A 259 -33.50 9.06 -4.73
N ASP A 260 -34.46 9.38 -5.60
CA ASP A 260 -35.71 10.02 -5.23
C ASP A 260 -36.73 8.96 -4.79
N PRO A 261 -37.10 8.90 -3.49
CA PRO A 261 -38.03 7.90 -2.97
C PRO A 261 -39.43 7.99 -3.59
N ASP A 262 -39.81 9.15 -4.15
CA ASP A 262 -41.11 9.33 -4.81
C ASP A 262 -41.13 8.75 -6.23
N THR A 263 -39.96 8.41 -6.79
CA THR A 263 -39.83 7.78 -8.12
C THR A 263 -39.65 6.27 -8.08
N SER A 264 -39.25 5.69 -6.94
CA SER A 264 -39.01 4.25 -6.78
C SER A 264 -40.29 3.42 -6.53
N THR A 265 -41.46 4.06 -6.54
CA THR A 265 -42.78 3.43 -6.33
C THR A 265 -43.61 3.27 -7.62
N GLN A 266 -43.01 3.43 -8.81
CA GLN A 266 -43.63 3.09 -10.10
C GLN A 266 -43.02 1.87 -10.75
#